data_AF-A0A8S3W204-F1
#
_entry.id   AF-A0A8S3W204-F1
#
_cell.length_a   1.000
_cell.length_b   1.000
_cell.length_c   1.000
_cell.angle_alpha   90.00
_cell.angle_beta   90.00
_cell.angle_gamma   90.00
#
_symmetry.space_group_name_H-M   'P 1'
#
loop_
_entity.id
_entity.type
_entity.pdbx_description
1 polymer ?
#
loop_
_entity_poly.entity_id
_entity_poly.type
_entity_poly.pdbx_seq_one_letter_code
_entity_poly.pdbx_strand_id
1 'polypeptide(L)'
;MLTARQSSSFDASASSSVMESYGDTDTIIVKNYVKDLLKSRIFLGRYLERRLISQRTSYRDIVLLSAAEIELKRDLLEVQTKLRNVCTDQHWIGITSSEFLGYNTGVCIWTEIDNQPFGAFWFQIKSIKFRADEVMLTLKCIRHISDSFLELEPILTGAIKNSVENTETKFDNSLESLKESYDDIVHNLKSAISIKNLKEFVTFLFAFVIAVFTGSTAFVNFLGNFILALIREMSVLIKNSTPMFLGVLDFFSKIIGGFYILLAMFFKPNTPVRINKRTLTYNDQPPLYNHYNSRDFD
;
A
#
# COMPACT_ATOMS: atom_id res chain seq x y z
N MET A 1 -19.25 -17.68 -85.65
CA MET A 1 -18.17 -18.29 -84.84
C MET A 1 -17.42 -17.16 -84.16
N LEU A 2 -17.61 -17.01 -82.83
CA LEU A 2 -16.70 -16.47 -81.79
C LEU A 2 -15.96 -15.12 -82.05
N THR A 3 -16.38 -14.01 -81.42
CA THR A 3 -15.81 -13.37 -80.17
C THR A 3 -14.41 -12.73 -80.38
N ALA A 4 -14.01 -11.56 -79.85
CA ALA A 4 -14.55 -10.64 -78.85
C ALA A 4 -13.84 -9.26 -79.01
N ARG A 5 -14.49 -8.20 -78.51
CA ARG A 5 -13.92 -6.87 -78.24
C ARG A 5 -12.93 -6.91 -77.08
N GLN A 6 -11.86 -6.12 -77.16
CA GLN A 6 -11.25 -5.48 -76.00
C GLN A 6 -10.66 -4.12 -76.38
N SER A 7 -10.91 -3.14 -75.53
CA SER A 7 -10.64 -1.71 -75.68
C SER A 7 -9.84 -1.21 -74.49
N SER A 8 -9.01 -0.18 -74.77
CA SER A 8 -8.50 0.87 -73.86
C SER A 8 -7.51 0.41 -72.78
N SER A 9 -6.52 1.20 -72.34
CA SER A 9 -6.37 2.65 -72.31
C SER A 9 -4.89 3.07 -72.13
N PHE A 10 -4.61 4.29 -72.56
CA PHE A 10 -3.33 5.00 -72.52
C PHE A 10 -2.89 5.42 -71.11
N ASP A 11 -1.57 5.50 -70.95
CA ASP A 11 -0.82 6.06 -69.84
C ASP A 11 -1.09 7.56 -69.61
N ALA A 12 -1.23 7.94 -68.34
CA ALA A 12 -1.04 9.31 -67.89
C ALA A 12 -0.35 9.28 -66.53
N SER A 13 0.99 9.31 -66.55
CA SER A 13 1.84 9.55 -65.39
C SER A 13 2.17 11.04 -65.35
N ALA A 14 1.75 11.74 -64.28
CA ALA A 14 2.40 12.90 -63.66
C ALA A 14 1.34 13.78 -62.98
N SER A 15 1.24 13.65 -61.64
CA SER A 15 0.88 14.70 -60.65
C SER A 15 0.10 14.09 -59.49
N SER A 16 0.79 13.53 -58.49
CA SER A 16 0.22 13.38 -57.14
C SER A 16 1.32 13.16 -56.09
N SER A 17 2.23 14.11 -55.94
CA SER A 17 3.24 14.08 -54.86
C SER A 17 3.16 15.27 -53.90
N VAL A 18 2.07 16.02 -53.91
CA VAL A 18 1.93 17.21 -53.05
C VAL A 18 0.50 17.30 -52.50
N MET A 19 0.04 16.31 -51.71
CA MET A 19 -1.16 16.51 -50.87
C MET A 19 -1.42 15.47 -49.76
N GLU A 20 -0.40 14.84 -49.17
CA GLU A 20 -0.60 13.98 -47.98
C GLU A 20 0.18 14.42 -46.72
N SER A 21 1.03 15.45 -46.80
CA SER A 21 1.94 15.78 -45.68
C SER A 21 1.34 16.67 -44.58
N TYR A 22 0.19 17.32 -44.80
CA TYR A 22 -0.38 18.26 -43.82
C TYR A 22 -1.28 17.58 -42.76
N GLY A 23 -1.93 16.47 -43.11
CA GLY A 23 -2.76 15.72 -42.14
C GLY A 23 -1.92 14.97 -41.12
N ASP A 24 -0.74 14.48 -41.51
CA ASP A 24 0.10 13.66 -40.63
C ASP A 24 0.71 14.51 -39.50
N THR A 25 1.21 15.72 -39.81
CA THR A 25 1.82 16.61 -38.81
C THR A 25 0.85 17.01 -37.70
N ASP A 26 -0.38 17.39 -38.04
CA ASP A 26 -1.38 17.79 -37.04
C ASP A 26 -1.79 16.60 -36.16
N THR A 27 -1.89 15.40 -36.74
CA THR A 27 -2.16 14.19 -35.95
C THR A 27 -1.01 13.84 -35.01
N ILE A 28 0.24 14.04 -35.43
CA ILE A 28 1.44 13.79 -34.62
C ILE A 28 1.50 14.76 -33.44
N ILE A 29 1.20 16.04 -33.67
CA ILE A 29 1.17 17.08 -32.62
C ILE A 29 0.13 16.71 -31.55
N VAL A 30 -1.09 16.32 -31.96
CA VAL A 30 -2.14 15.92 -31.00
C VAL A 30 -1.76 14.64 -30.25
N LYS A 31 -1.19 13.63 -30.93
CA LYS A 31 -0.70 12.40 -30.29
C LYS A 31 0.37 12.69 -29.23
N ASN A 32 1.28 13.62 -29.50
CA ASN A 32 2.33 14.01 -28.55
C ASN A 32 1.74 14.80 -27.37
N TYR A 33 0.84 15.75 -27.64
CA TYR A 33 0.12 16.48 -26.59
C TYR A 33 -0.61 15.53 -25.63
N VAL A 34 -1.35 14.56 -26.18
CA VAL A 34 -2.09 13.55 -25.40
C VAL A 34 -1.14 12.68 -24.55
N LYS A 35 0.02 12.29 -25.12
CA LYS A 35 1.05 11.57 -24.37
C LYS A 35 1.59 12.41 -23.22
N ASP A 36 1.95 13.66 -23.45
CA ASP A 36 2.56 14.52 -22.43
C ASP A 36 1.58 14.86 -21.30
N LEU A 37 0.31 15.01 -21.62
CA LEU A 37 -0.74 15.33 -20.66
C LEU A 37 -1.00 14.18 -19.66
N LEU A 38 -1.04 12.94 -20.17
CA LEU A 38 -1.41 11.77 -19.37
C LEU A 38 -0.21 10.98 -18.83
N LYS A 39 0.98 11.14 -19.41
CA LYS A 39 2.16 10.37 -19.02
C LYS A 39 2.52 10.64 -17.56
N SER A 40 2.92 9.58 -16.86
CA SER A 40 3.40 9.58 -15.47
C SER A 40 2.38 10.00 -14.40
N ARG A 41 1.13 10.28 -14.78
CA ARG A 41 0.03 10.54 -13.83
C ARG A 41 -0.25 9.30 -12.99
N ILE A 42 -0.34 9.51 -11.68
CA ILE A 42 -0.72 8.50 -10.70
C ILE A 42 -2.17 8.76 -10.31
N PHE A 43 -2.98 7.70 -10.22
CA PHE A 43 -4.38 7.82 -9.87
C PHE A 43 -4.89 6.60 -9.13
N LEU A 44 -5.95 6.81 -8.37
CA LEU A 44 -6.72 5.75 -7.72
C LEU A 44 -7.73 5.15 -8.70
N GLY A 45 -7.65 3.84 -8.91
CA GLY A 45 -8.61 3.11 -9.73
C GLY A 45 -8.97 1.75 -9.15
N ARG A 46 -10.13 1.22 -9.56
CA ARG A 46 -10.59 -0.13 -9.22
C ARG A 46 -10.54 -1.01 -10.45
N TYR A 47 -9.78 -2.10 -10.38
CA TYR A 47 -9.81 -3.14 -11.40
C TYR A 47 -11.08 -3.96 -11.24
N LEU A 48 -11.93 -3.95 -12.29
CA LEU A 48 -13.27 -4.54 -12.26
C LEU A 48 -13.28 -5.95 -12.86
N GLU A 49 -12.95 -6.04 -14.14
CA GLU A 49 -13.09 -7.29 -14.90
C GLU A 49 -12.19 -7.32 -16.14
N ARG A 50 -12.02 -8.51 -16.69
CA ARG A 50 -11.40 -8.75 -18.00
C ARG A 50 -12.49 -9.15 -18.99
N ARG A 51 -12.70 -8.33 -20.02
CA ARG A 51 -13.77 -8.51 -21.01
C ARG A 51 -13.22 -8.74 -22.41
N LEU A 52 -13.85 -9.65 -23.14
CA LEU A 52 -13.55 -9.87 -24.57
C LEU A 52 -14.23 -8.79 -25.40
N ILE A 53 -13.46 -8.05 -26.19
CA ILE A 53 -14.01 -7.09 -27.15
C ILE A 53 -14.31 -7.82 -28.45
N SER A 54 -15.61 -7.98 -28.76
CA SER A 54 -16.12 -8.74 -29.89
C SER A 54 -15.58 -8.27 -31.25
N GLN A 55 -15.31 -6.96 -31.38
CA GLN A 55 -14.80 -6.37 -32.62
C GLN A 55 -13.36 -6.76 -32.95
N ARG A 56 -12.56 -7.23 -31.98
CA ARG A 56 -11.09 -7.40 -32.14
C ARG A 56 -10.52 -8.66 -31.46
N THR A 57 -11.38 -9.61 -31.08
CA THR A 57 -11.01 -10.94 -30.52
C THR A 57 -9.90 -10.92 -29.47
N SER A 58 -9.83 -9.87 -28.67
CA SER A 58 -8.78 -9.68 -27.66
C SER A 58 -9.40 -9.33 -26.31
N TYR A 59 -8.79 -9.88 -25.25
CA TYR A 59 -9.18 -9.57 -23.88
C TYR A 59 -8.58 -8.23 -23.46
N ARG A 60 -9.40 -7.43 -22.78
CA ARG A 60 -9.01 -6.15 -22.21
C ARG A 60 -9.43 -6.07 -20.76
N ASP A 61 -8.57 -5.46 -19.96
CA ASP A 61 -8.77 -5.21 -18.55
C ASP A 61 -9.46 -3.87 -18.37
N ILE A 62 -10.52 -3.85 -17.56
CA ILE A 62 -11.32 -2.66 -17.29
C ILE A 62 -10.94 -2.11 -15.91
N VAL A 63 -10.43 -0.88 -15.88
CA VAL A 63 -10.14 -0.14 -14.66
C VAL A 63 -11.10 1.04 -14.57
N LEU A 64 -11.87 1.09 -13.49
CA LEU A 64 -12.74 2.21 -13.15
C LEU A 64 -11.91 3.28 -12.43
N LEU A 65 -11.94 4.50 -12.93
CA LEU A 65 -11.35 5.66 -12.26
C LEU A 65 -12.14 6.01 -11.00
N SER A 66 -11.46 6.30 -9.89
CA SER A 66 -12.14 6.74 -8.68
C SER A 66 -12.77 8.13 -8.84
N ALA A 67 -13.89 8.37 -8.16
CA ALA A 67 -14.59 9.65 -8.23
C ALA A 67 -13.81 10.83 -7.60
N ALA A 68 -12.83 10.55 -6.73
CA ALA A 68 -11.93 11.57 -6.18
C ALA A 68 -11.01 12.20 -7.24
N GLU A 69 -10.75 11.50 -8.34
CA GLU A 69 -9.80 11.91 -9.40
C GLU A 69 -10.46 12.85 -10.42
N ILE A 70 -10.92 14.02 -9.96
CA ILE A 70 -11.67 14.99 -10.78
C ILE A 70 -10.80 15.57 -11.90
N GLU A 71 -9.55 15.89 -11.60
CA GLU A 71 -8.60 16.46 -12.58
C GLU A 71 -8.32 15.47 -13.71
N LEU A 72 -7.95 14.23 -13.35
CA LEU A 72 -7.66 13.20 -14.35
C LEU A 72 -8.92 12.82 -15.14
N LYS A 73 -10.10 12.83 -14.52
CA LYS A 73 -11.37 12.61 -15.23
C LYS A 73 -11.58 13.65 -16.33
N ARG A 74 -11.40 14.93 -16.02
CA ARG A 74 -11.54 16.03 -16.99
C ARG A 74 -10.54 15.87 -18.13
N ASP A 75 -9.29 15.62 -17.78
CA ASP A 75 -8.18 15.45 -18.71
C ASP A 75 -8.40 14.25 -19.65
N LEU A 76 -8.91 13.12 -19.15
CA LEU A 76 -9.26 11.94 -19.97
C LEU A 76 -10.43 12.21 -20.93
N LEU A 77 -11.43 12.99 -20.51
CA LEU A 77 -12.55 13.37 -21.39
C LEU A 77 -12.08 14.33 -22.49
N GLU A 78 -11.24 15.31 -22.16
CA GLU A 78 -10.63 16.20 -23.15
C GLU A 78 -9.81 15.41 -24.19
N VAL A 79 -8.99 14.47 -23.70
CA VAL A 79 -8.21 13.57 -24.54
C VAL A 79 -9.12 12.73 -25.43
N GLN A 80 -10.21 12.19 -24.90
CA GLN A 80 -11.17 11.40 -25.67
C GLN A 80 -11.77 12.22 -26.83
N THR A 81 -12.20 13.46 -26.56
CA THR A 81 -12.74 14.35 -27.60
C THR A 81 -11.68 14.70 -28.64
N LYS A 82 -10.46 15.04 -28.22
CA LYS A 82 -9.35 15.34 -29.15
C LYS A 82 -8.95 14.14 -30.00
N LEU A 83 -8.93 12.94 -29.43
CA LEU A 83 -8.64 11.71 -30.16
C LEU A 83 -9.75 11.36 -31.16
N ARG A 84 -11.03 11.60 -30.83
CA ARG A 84 -12.14 11.41 -31.78
C ARG A 84 -12.11 12.39 -32.96
N ASN A 85 -11.60 13.60 -32.74
CA ASN A 85 -11.49 14.58 -33.82
C ASN A 85 -10.35 14.25 -34.81
N VAL A 86 -9.31 13.57 -34.34
CA VAL A 86 -8.08 13.29 -35.10
C VAL A 86 -8.07 11.87 -35.67
N CYS A 87 -8.61 10.90 -34.94
CA CYS A 87 -8.72 9.52 -35.40
C CYS A 87 -10.07 9.32 -36.09
N THR A 88 -10.07 8.67 -37.25
CA THR A 88 -11.30 8.24 -37.94
C THR A 88 -12.12 7.31 -37.06
N ASP A 89 -13.45 7.29 -37.24
CA ASP A 89 -14.43 6.49 -36.46
C ASP A 89 -14.14 4.98 -36.37
N GLN A 90 -13.19 4.48 -37.16
CA GLN A 90 -12.72 3.10 -37.14
C GLN A 90 -11.74 2.81 -35.99
N HIS A 91 -11.13 3.83 -35.39
CA HIS A 91 -10.18 3.66 -34.29
C HIS A 91 -10.91 3.48 -32.97
N TRP A 92 -10.64 2.35 -32.30
CA TRP A 92 -11.15 2.11 -30.97
C TRP A 92 -10.34 2.89 -29.92
N ILE A 93 -11.02 3.68 -29.09
CA ILE A 93 -10.39 4.46 -28.03
C ILE A 93 -10.68 3.77 -26.69
N GLY A 94 -9.63 3.38 -25.98
CA GLY A 94 -9.71 2.70 -24.67
C GLY A 94 -10.16 3.57 -23.50
N ILE A 95 -10.95 4.62 -23.75
CA ILE A 95 -11.56 5.49 -22.74
C ILE A 95 -13.07 5.49 -22.99
N THR A 96 -13.85 5.02 -22.03
CA THR A 96 -15.32 5.00 -22.13
C THR A 96 -15.97 5.54 -20.86
N SER A 97 -17.15 6.13 -20.99
CA SER A 97 -18.00 6.42 -19.83
C SER A 97 -18.45 5.12 -19.17
N SER A 98 -18.50 5.09 -17.84
CA SER A 98 -18.94 3.93 -17.05
C SER A 98 -20.40 3.57 -17.29
N GLU A 99 -21.19 4.53 -17.77
CA GLU A 99 -22.61 4.36 -18.11
C GLU A 99 -22.82 3.29 -19.19
N PHE A 100 -21.88 3.18 -20.14
CA PHE A 100 -21.93 2.19 -21.20
C PHE A 100 -21.71 0.75 -20.69
N LEU A 101 -21.14 0.61 -19.50
CA LEU A 101 -20.80 -0.67 -18.87
C LEU A 101 -21.74 -1.04 -17.72
N GLY A 102 -22.75 -0.22 -17.43
CA GLY A 102 -23.73 -0.47 -16.37
C GLY A 102 -23.25 -0.11 -14.96
N TYR A 103 -22.20 0.71 -14.84
CA TYR A 103 -21.70 1.19 -13.54
C TYR A 103 -22.12 2.64 -13.27
N ASN A 104 -22.51 2.92 -12.02
CA ASN A 104 -22.89 4.24 -11.55
C ASN A 104 -21.72 5.23 -11.75
N THR A 105 -21.85 6.12 -12.73
CA THR A 105 -21.07 7.35 -12.97
C THR A 105 -19.54 7.26 -12.79
N GLY A 106 -18.78 7.40 -13.87
CA GLY A 106 -17.32 7.31 -13.84
C GLY A 106 -16.71 7.21 -15.24
N VAL A 107 -15.39 7.14 -15.31
CA VAL A 107 -14.64 6.90 -16.56
C VAL A 107 -13.91 5.57 -16.42
N CYS A 108 -14.10 4.69 -17.41
CA CYS A 108 -13.43 3.41 -17.50
C CYS A 108 -12.26 3.51 -18.48
N ILE A 109 -11.13 2.99 -18.03
CA ILE A 109 -9.90 2.87 -18.81
C ILE A 109 -9.74 1.41 -19.19
N TRP A 110 -9.62 1.17 -20.49
CA TRP A 110 -9.33 -0.15 -21.04
C TRP A 110 -7.83 -0.28 -21.27
N THR A 111 -7.23 -1.31 -20.70
CA THR A 111 -5.78 -1.54 -20.74
C THR A 111 -5.47 -3.03 -20.80
N GLU A 112 -4.20 -3.36 -21.00
CA GLU A 112 -3.63 -4.68 -20.74
C GLU A 112 -2.84 -4.58 -19.43
N ILE A 113 -3.21 -5.37 -18.41
CA ILE A 113 -2.52 -5.46 -17.11
C ILE A 113 -2.08 -6.91 -16.88
N ASP A 114 -0.89 -7.07 -16.33
CA ASP A 114 -0.33 -8.38 -15.99
C ASP A 114 -1.04 -8.95 -14.75
N ASN A 115 -2.00 -9.86 -14.97
CA ASN A 115 -2.69 -10.73 -13.99
C ASN A 115 -2.81 -10.17 -12.55
N GLN A 116 -3.36 -8.96 -12.41
CA GLN A 116 -3.62 -8.36 -11.11
C GLN A 116 -4.94 -8.90 -10.52
N PRO A 117 -5.04 -9.19 -9.21
CA PRO A 117 -6.31 -9.52 -8.56
C PRO A 117 -7.31 -8.36 -8.66
N PHE A 118 -8.61 -8.68 -8.60
CA PHE A 118 -9.69 -7.68 -8.52
C PHE A 118 -9.55 -6.83 -7.25
N GLY A 119 -9.82 -5.54 -7.35
CA GLY A 119 -9.68 -4.63 -6.21
C GLY A 119 -9.23 -3.21 -6.57
N ALA A 120 -8.95 -2.41 -5.55
CA ALA A 120 -8.48 -1.04 -5.70
C ALA A 120 -6.94 -0.96 -5.69
N PHE A 121 -6.39 -0.17 -6.61
CA PHE A 121 -4.96 0.02 -6.75
C PHE A 121 -4.61 1.45 -7.09
N TRP A 122 -3.41 1.84 -6.68
CA TRP A 122 -2.72 2.97 -7.27
C TRP A 122 -2.16 2.57 -8.63
N PHE A 123 -2.62 3.22 -9.68
CA PHE A 123 -2.15 3.03 -11.03
C PHE A 123 -1.30 4.23 -11.46
N GLN A 124 -0.28 3.96 -12.27
CA GLN A 124 0.46 4.99 -12.98
C GLN A 124 0.30 4.79 -14.49
N ILE A 125 -0.03 5.87 -15.20
CA ILE A 125 -0.06 5.85 -16.67
C ILE A 125 1.39 5.85 -17.17
N LYS A 126 1.85 4.71 -17.71
CA LYS A 126 3.20 4.59 -18.29
C LYS A 126 3.30 5.30 -19.63
N SER A 127 2.38 4.97 -20.52
CA SER A 127 2.39 5.46 -21.90
C SER A 127 1.04 5.22 -22.57
N ILE A 128 0.85 5.83 -23.73
CA ILE A 128 -0.30 5.59 -24.60
C ILE A 128 0.22 4.89 -25.86
N LYS A 129 -0.32 3.70 -26.13
CA LYS A 129 -0.02 2.91 -27.32
C LYS A 129 -1.01 3.30 -28.41
N PHE A 130 -0.48 3.81 -29.52
CA PHE A 130 -1.22 4.05 -30.75
C PHE A 130 -0.91 2.89 -31.69
N ARG A 131 -1.91 2.03 -31.94
CA ARG A 131 -1.86 1.00 -32.98
C ARG A 131 -2.68 1.47 -34.18
N ALA A 132 -2.60 0.73 -35.29
CA ALA A 132 -3.33 1.07 -36.52
C ALA A 132 -4.85 1.16 -36.34
N ASP A 133 -5.40 0.42 -35.37
CA ASP A 133 -6.84 0.28 -35.16
C ASP A 133 -7.30 0.66 -33.73
N GLU A 134 -6.36 0.91 -32.81
CA GLU A 134 -6.68 1.16 -31.40
C GLU A 134 -5.74 2.15 -30.73
N VAL A 135 -6.30 2.95 -29.82
CA VAL A 135 -5.56 3.80 -28.89
C VAL A 135 -5.81 3.29 -27.48
N MET A 136 -4.75 2.83 -26.81
CA MET A 136 -4.84 2.18 -25.51
C MET A 136 -3.87 2.78 -24.51
N LEU A 137 -4.34 2.98 -23.28
CA LEU A 137 -3.48 3.40 -22.19
C LEU A 137 -2.77 2.18 -21.61
N THR A 138 -1.50 2.34 -21.25
CA THR A 138 -0.75 1.32 -20.54
C THR A 138 -0.55 1.74 -19.10
N LEU A 139 -1.05 0.91 -18.18
CA LEU A 139 -1.00 1.18 -16.75
C LEU A 139 0.09 0.34 -16.07
N LYS A 140 0.69 0.89 -15.02
CA LYS A 140 1.52 0.16 -14.06
C LYS A 140 0.78 0.14 -12.72
N CYS A 141 0.58 -1.05 -12.17
CA CYS A 141 0.16 -1.17 -10.78
C CYS A 141 1.33 -0.77 -9.86
N ILE A 142 1.11 0.20 -8.98
CA ILE A 142 2.09 0.64 -7.99
C ILE A 142 1.86 -0.09 -6.67
N ARG A 143 0.63 -0.05 -6.15
CA ARG A 143 0.29 -0.56 -4.82
C ARG A 143 -1.17 -0.98 -4.73
N HIS A 144 -1.43 -2.12 -4.08
CA HIS A 144 -2.76 -2.54 -3.68
C HIS A 144 -3.28 -1.75 -2.48
N ILE A 145 -4.55 -1.39 -2.52
CA ILE A 145 -5.25 -0.74 -1.43
C ILE A 145 -6.30 -1.72 -0.93
N SER A 146 -6.19 -2.09 0.35
CA SER A 146 -7.20 -2.91 1.00
C SER A 146 -8.52 -2.16 1.07
N ASP A 147 -9.63 -2.83 0.82
CA ASP A 147 -10.97 -2.23 0.87
C ASP A 147 -11.27 -1.57 2.23
N SER A 148 -10.68 -2.07 3.32
CA SER A 148 -10.76 -1.43 4.65
C SER A 148 -10.24 0.01 4.68
N PHE A 149 -9.23 0.35 3.88
CA PHE A 149 -8.71 1.72 3.80
C PHE A 149 -9.70 2.65 3.07
N LEU A 150 -10.46 2.13 2.11
CA LEU A 150 -11.49 2.90 1.41
C LEU A 150 -12.75 3.12 2.26
N GLU A 151 -13.05 2.21 3.19
CA GLU A 151 -14.16 2.37 4.15
C GLU A 151 -13.88 3.45 5.20
N LEU A 152 -12.60 3.64 5.58
CA LEU A 152 -12.21 4.69 6.52
C LEU A 152 -12.21 6.10 5.89
N GLU A 153 -12.02 6.22 4.57
CA GLU A 153 -11.94 7.50 3.86
C GLU A 153 -12.94 7.57 2.70
N PRO A 154 -14.23 7.88 2.95
CA PRO A 154 -15.27 7.98 1.91
C PRO A 154 -15.01 9.08 0.87
N ILE A 155 -14.05 9.97 1.14
CA ILE A 155 -13.59 11.02 0.23
C ILE A 155 -12.88 10.41 -0.99
N LEU A 156 -12.18 9.28 -0.82
CA LEU A 156 -11.39 8.65 -1.88
C LEU A 156 -12.24 7.92 -2.91
N THR A 157 -13.38 7.37 -2.52
CA THR A 157 -14.34 6.65 -3.38
C THR A 157 -15.41 7.56 -3.97
N GLY A 158 -15.49 8.82 -3.54
CA GLY A 158 -16.56 9.77 -3.92
C GLY A 158 -17.96 9.22 -3.66
N ALA A 159 -18.10 8.30 -2.71
CA ALA A 159 -19.39 7.83 -2.24
C ALA A 159 -20.02 8.95 -1.40
N ILE A 160 -20.65 9.92 -2.07
CA ILE A 160 -21.58 10.83 -1.43
C ILE A 160 -22.80 10.00 -1.05
N LYS A 161 -22.72 9.31 0.09
CA LYS A 161 -23.92 8.97 0.84
C LYS A 161 -24.31 10.28 1.52
N ASN A 162 -25.42 10.87 1.09
CA ASN A 162 -26.01 12.04 1.72
C ASN A 162 -26.28 11.73 3.20
N SER A 163 -25.37 12.13 4.08
CA SER A 163 -25.62 12.26 5.51
C SER A 163 -24.67 13.34 6.04
N VAL A 164 -25.00 14.59 5.71
CA VAL A 164 -24.55 15.74 6.48
C VAL A 164 -25.32 15.67 7.79
N GLU A 165 -24.69 15.22 8.87
CA GLU A 165 -25.08 15.64 10.22
C GLU A 165 -23.92 15.42 11.21
N ASN A 166 -23.35 16.56 11.61
CA ASN A 166 -22.80 16.91 12.92
C ASN A 166 -21.86 15.91 13.63
N THR A 167 -20.59 16.29 13.66
CA THR A 167 -19.41 15.66 14.27
C THR A 167 -19.47 15.51 15.81
N GLU A 168 -20.63 15.65 16.46
CA GLU A 168 -20.75 15.53 17.93
C GLU A 168 -21.56 14.30 18.39
N THR A 169 -22.19 13.53 17.48
CA THR A 169 -23.01 12.33 17.78
C THR A 169 -22.25 11.00 17.66
N LYS A 170 -20.91 11.04 17.63
CA LYS A 170 -20.09 9.86 17.27
C LYS A 170 -20.02 8.77 18.34
N PHE A 171 -20.46 9.04 19.57
CA PHE A 171 -20.47 8.06 20.66
C PHE A 171 -21.79 7.30 20.79
N ASP A 172 -22.92 7.96 20.53
CA ASP A 172 -24.25 7.34 20.64
C ASP A 172 -24.57 6.44 19.43
N ASN A 173 -24.12 6.81 18.23
CA ASN A 173 -24.32 5.99 17.03
C ASN A 173 -23.62 4.62 17.09
N SER A 174 -22.50 4.50 17.81
CA SER A 174 -21.82 3.21 18.02
C SER A 174 -22.63 2.27 18.94
N LEU A 175 -23.32 2.82 19.95
CA LEU A 175 -24.19 2.03 20.82
C LEU A 175 -25.51 1.66 20.13
N GLU A 176 -26.06 2.56 19.30
CA GLU A 176 -27.24 2.24 18.49
C GLU A 176 -26.92 1.21 17.41
N SER A 177 -25.76 1.28 16.74
CA SER A 177 -25.38 0.27 15.73
C SER A 177 -25.20 -1.15 16.30
N LEU A 178 -24.71 -1.28 17.54
CA LEU A 178 -24.65 -2.57 18.23
C LEU A 178 -26.02 -3.04 18.69
N LYS A 179 -26.91 -2.13 19.06
CA LYS A 179 -28.28 -2.44 19.47
C LYS A 179 -29.13 -2.88 18.28
N GLU A 180 -29.01 -2.20 17.14
CA GLU A 180 -29.64 -2.60 15.88
C GLU A 180 -29.10 -3.95 15.39
N SER A 181 -27.78 -4.18 15.45
CA SER A 181 -27.21 -5.47 15.07
C SER A 181 -27.64 -6.60 16.02
N TYR A 182 -27.82 -6.33 17.31
CA TYR A 182 -28.36 -7.30 18.26
C TYR A 182 -29.83 -7.61 18.00
N ASP A 183 -30.65 -6.57 17.75
CA ASP A 183 -32.07 -6.73 17.45
C ASP A 183 -32.29 -7.47 16.11
N ASP A 184 -31.43 -7.25 15.10
CA ASP A 184 -31.44 -7.99 13.85
C ASP A 184 -31.04 -9.46 14.03
N ILE A 185 -30.04 -9.74 14.86
CA ILE A 185 -29.65 -11.13 15.21
C ILE A 185 -30.79 -11.82 15.96
N VAL A 186 -31.43 -11.14 16.91
CA VAL A 186 -32.56 -11.68 17.68
C VAL A 186 -33.79 -11.88 16.78
N HIS A 187 -34.07 -10.97 15.86
CA HIS A 187 -35.17 -11.08 14.91
C HIS A 187 -34.94 -12.24 13.92
N ASN A 188 -33.71 -12.40 13.42
CA ASN A 188 -33.33 -13.53 12.56
C ASN A 188 -33.33 -14.86 13.30
N LEU A 189 -32.90 -14.90 14.57
CA LEU A 189 -33.01 -16.09 15.43
C LEU A 189 -34.48 -16.44 15.72
N LYS A 190 -35.32 -15.44 15.99
CA LYS A 190 -36.75 -15.62 16.24
C LYS A 190 -37.51 -16.10 15.00
N SER A 191 -37.12 -15.62 13.81
CA SER A 191 -37.63 -16.09 12.52
C SER A 191 -37.15 -17.52 12.19
N ALA A 192 -35.89 -17.84 12.47
CA ALA A 192 -35.32 -19.17 12.30
C ALA A 192 -35.88 -20.22 13.29
N ILE A 193 -36.38 -19.79 14.45
CA ILE A 193 -37.11 -20.60 15.44
C ILE A 193 -38.56 -20.93 15.01
N SER A 194 -38.96 -20.61 13.77
CA SER A 194 -40.27 -21.01 13.26
C SER A 194 -40.48 -22.54 13.34
N ILE A 195 -41.59 -22.91 13.99
CA ILE A 195 -41.92 -24.21 14.59
C ILE A 195 -41.87 -25.41 13.63
N LYS A 196 -41.75 -25.18 12.33
CA LYS A 196 -41.75 -26.23 11.30
C LYS A 196 -40.39 -26.94 11.16
N ASN A 197 -39.27 -26.30 11.53
CA ASN A 197 -37.91 -26.84 11.34
C ASN A 197 -37.08 -26.95 12.63
N LEU A 198 -37.72 -26.91 13.81
CA LEU A 198 -37.02 -26.98 15.11
C LEU A 198 -36.09 -28.22 15.22
N LYS A 199 -36.47 -29.35 14.62
CA LYS A 199 -35.65 -30.57 14.58
C LYS A 199 -34.33 -30.38 13.82
N GLU A 200 -34.37 -29.70 12.68
CA GLU A 200 -33.19 -29.40 11.87
C GLU A 200 -32.31 -28.36 12.57
N PHE A 201 -32.93 -27.35 13.19
CA PHE A 201 -32.22 -26.35 14.00
C PHE A 201 -31.49 -26.95 15.20
N VAL A 202 -32.14 -27.86 15.95
CA VAL A 202 -31.50 -28.56 17.08
C VAL A 202 -30.34 -29.43 16.62
N THR A 203 -30.48 -30.11 15.48
CA THR A 203 -29.41 -30.95 14.91
C THR A 203 -28.23 -30.10 14.46
N PHE A 204 -28.50 -28.97 13.80
CA PHE A 204 -27.50 -27.97 13.45
C PHE A 204 -26.80 -27.38 14.69
N LEU A 205 -27.55 -27.08 15.75
CA LEU A 205 -27.01 -26.56 17.01
C LEU A 205 -26.05 -27.56 17.67
N PHE A 206 -26.40 -28.85 17.71
CA PHE A 206 -25.49 -29.88 18.21
C PHE A 206 -24.23 -30.01 17.36
N ALA A 207 -24.36 -30.01 16.03
CA ALA A 207 -23.21 -30.03 15.12
C ALA A 207 -22.32 -28.79 15.30
N PHE A 208 -22.93 -27.61 15.47
CA PHE A 208 -22.24 -26.36 15.72
C PHE A 208 -21.46 -26.38 17.03
N VAL A 209 -22.06 -26.86 18.13
CA VAL A 209 -21.39 -27.01 19.42
C VAL A 209 -20.18 -27.94 19.29
N ILE A 210 -20.34 -29.10 18.65
CA ILE A 210 -19.22 -30.04 18.43
C ILE A 210 -18.12 -29.41 17.58
N ALA A 211 -18.48 -28.67 16.52
CA ALA A 211 -17.53 -27.98 15.66
C ALA A 211 -16.76 -26.89 16.43
N VAL A 212 -17.43 -26.11 17.27
CA VAL A 212 -16.80 -25.08 18.12
C VAL A 212 -15.87 -25.71 19.14
N PHE A 213 -16.27 -26.79 19.83
CA PHE A 213 -15.41 -27.46 20.80
C PHE A 213 -14.17 -28.09 20.14
N THR A 214 -14.37 -28.76 19.00
CA THR A 214 -13.27 -29.39 18.25
C THR A 214 -12.33 -28.34 17.68
N GLY A 215 -12.88 -27.30 17.06
CA GLY A 215 -12.13 -26.18 16.51
C GLY A 215 -11.37 -25.42 17.59
N SER A 216 -11.99 -25.17 18.75
CA SER A 216 -11.37 -24.51 19.89
C SER A 216 -10.22 -25.35 20.46
N THR A 217 -10.42 -26.65 20.63
CA THR A 217 -9.36 -27.55 21.13
C THR A 217 -8.17 -27.59 20.18
N ALA A 218 -8.42 -27.70 18.88
CA ALA A 218 -7.36 -27.64 17.87
C ALA A 218 -6.65 -26.27 17.90
N PHE A 219 -7.41 -25.19 17.95
CA PHE A 219 -6.90 -23.82 17.99
C PHE A 219 -6.01 -23.59 19.21
N VAL A 220 -6.44 -24.01 20.41
CA VAL A 220 -5.64 -23.89 21.64
C VAL A 220 -4.34 -24.70 21.53
N ASN A 221 -4.37 -25.88 20.92
CA ASN A 221 -3.16 -26.68 20.73
C ASN A 221 -2.18 -26.00 19.75
N PHE A 222 -2.67 -25.50 18.61
CA PHE A 222 -1.85 -24.75 17.66
C PHE A 222 -1.29 -23.46 18.29
N LEU A 223 -2.14 -22.69 18.97
CA LEU A 223 -1.76 -21.44 19.60
C LEU A 223 -0.79 -21.67 20.76
N GLY A 224 -1.00 -22.70 21.57
CA GLY A 224 -0.09 -23.09 22.65
C GLY A 224 1.30 -23.44 22.14
N ASN A 225 1.38 -24.28 21.10
CA ASN A 225 2.66 -24.62 20.46
C ASN A 225 3.34 -23.40 19.83
N PHE A 226 2.56 -22.52 19.21
CA PHE A 226 3.07 -21.26 18.65
C PHE A 226 3.62 -20.34 19.74
N ILE A 227 2.88 -20.13 20.84
CA ILE A 227 3.31 -19.30 21.97
C ILE A 227 4.57 -19.88 22.61
N LEU A 228 4.66 -21.20 22.78
CA LEU A 228 5.87 -21.87 23.30
C LEU A 228 7.07 -21.69 22.36
N ALA A 229 6.87 -21.78 21.05
CA ALA A 229 7.93 -21.49 20.09
C ALA A 229 8.35 -20.02 20.13
N LEU A 230 7.38 -19.10 20.20
CA LEU A 230 7.61 -17.67 20.27
C LEU A 230 8.34 -17.29 21.55
N ILE A 231 7.95 -17.81 22.71
CA ILE A 231 8.61 -17.46 23.98
C ILE A 231 10.04 -17.99 24.02
N ARG A 232 10.31 -19.15 23.40
CA ARG A 232 11.65 -19.70 23.25
C ARG A 232 12.51 -18.78 22.39
N GLU A 233 12.00 -18.37 21.22
CA GLU A 233 12.74 -17.51 20.29
C GLU A 233 12.97 -16.12 20.90
N MET A 234 11.96 -15.55 21.56
CA MET A 234 12.07 -14.28 22.27
C MET A 234 13.06 -14.35 23.43
N SER A 235 13.14 -15.47 24.15
CA SER A 235 14.11 -15.66 25.22
C SER A 235 15.55 -15.65 24.67
N VAL A 236 15.79 -16.33 23.55
CA VAL A 236 17.09 -16.27 22.85
C VAL A 236 17.39 -14.86 22.38
N LEU A 237 16.40 -14.15 21.82
CA LEU A 237 16.54 -12.76 21.39
C LEU A 237 16.90 -11.84 22.56
N ILE A 238 16.21 -11.95 23.69
CA ILE A 238 16.46 -11.14 24.89
C ILE A 238 17.86 -11.46 25.44
N LYS A 239 18.24 -12.74 25.54
CA LYS A 239 19.56 -13.15 26.02
C LYS A 239 20.68 -12.56 25.16
N ASN A 240 20.50 -12.54 23.85
CA ASN A 240 21.48 -11.98 22.91
C ASN A 240 21.43 -10.43 22.87
N SER A 241 20.27 -9.82 23.09
CA SER A 241 20.09 -8.36 23.01
C SER A 241 20.45 -7.65 24.32
N THR A 242 20.34 -8.30 25.48
CA THR A 242 20.65 -7.72 26.79
C THR A 242 22.06 -7.09 26.86
N PRO A 243 23.16 -7.77 26.44
CA PRO A 243 24.48 -7.14 26.44
C PRO A 243 24.58 -5.96 25.47
N MET A 244 23.85 -5.98 24.35
CA MET A 244 23.80 -4.85 23.42
C MET A 244 23.12 -3.64 24.06
N PHE A 245 21.98 -3.82 24.72
CA PHE A 245 21.28 -2.74 25.42
C PHE A 245 22.09 -2.18 26.59
N LEU A 246 22.77 -3.03 27.37
CA LEU A 246 23.67 -2.59 28.42
C LEU A 246 24.83 -1.76 27.85
N GLY A 247 25.44 -2.20 26.74
CA GLY A 247 26.49 -1.44 26.07
C GLY A 247 26.03 -0.07 25.57
N VAL A 248 24.80 0.01 25.03
CA VAL A 248 24.20 1.28 24.60
C VAL A 248 23.91 2.19 25.80
N LEU A 249 23.39 1.66 26.90
CA LEU A 249 23.18 2.42 28.13
C LEU A 249 24.50 2.93 28.72
N ASP A 250 25.56 2.14 28.72
CA ASP A 250 26.89 2.56 29.16
C ASP A 250 27.47 3.65 28.26
N PHE A 251 27.27 3.55 26.95
CA PHE A 251 27.68 4.58 26.00
C PHE A 251 26.98 5.91 26.27
N PHE A 252 25.65 5.90 26.44
CA PHE A 252 24.91 7.10 26.83
C PHE A 252 25.35 7.62 28.20
N SER A 253 25.52 6.74 29.19
CA SER A 253 25.99 7.13 30.53
C SER A 253 27.35 7.83 30.46
N LYS A 254 28.26 7.38 29.59
CA LYS A 254 29.56 8.03 29.36
C LYS A 254 29.44 9.35 28.60
N ILE A 255 28.55 9.45 27.60
CA ILE A 255 28.29 10.71 26.91
C ILE A 255 27.76 11.75 27.89
N ILE A 256 26.73 11.40 28.65
CA ILE A 256 26.11 12.29 29.62
C ILE A 256 27.12 12.66 30.72
N GLY A 257 27.85 11.68 31.27
CA GLY A 257 28.88 11.91 32.28
C GLY A 257 30.03 12.80 31.79
N GLY A 258 30.54 12.54 30.59
CA GLY A 258 31.56 13.36 29.94
C GLY A 258 31.07 14.79 29.67
N PHE A 259 29.83 14.94 29.22
CA PHE A 259 29.19 16.24 29.04
C PHE A 259 29.08 17.02 30.36
N TYR A 260 28.69 16.36 31.46
CA TYR A 260 28.67 16.98 32.79
C TYR A 260 30.07 17.40 33.26
N ILE A 261 31.12 16.60 33.03
CA ILE A 261 32.50 16.98 33.32
C ILE A 261 32.90 18.22 32.51
N LEU A 262 32.54 18.27 31.23
CA LEU A 262 32.89 19.39 30.33
C LEU A 262 32.22 20.68 30.81
N LEU A 263 30.94 20.58 31.19
CA LEU A 263 30.18 21.67 31.78
C LEU A 263 30.80 22.12 33.12
N ALA A 264 31.17 21.18 33.99
CA ALA A 264 31.83 21.49 35.26
C ALA A 264 33.20 22.17 35.07
N MET A 265 33.98 21.78 34.05
CA MET A 265 35.25 22.44 33.71
C MET A 265 35.05 23.83 33.14
N PHE A 266 34.00 24.07 32.36
CA PHE A 266 33.66 25.39 31.86
C PHE A 266 33.41 26.39 33.00
N PHE A 267 32.81 25.92 34.10
CA PHE A 267 32.54 26.74 35.28
C PHE A 267 33.65 26.68 36.36
N LYS A 268 34.72 25.90 36.18
CA LYS A 268 35.80 25.80 37.16
C LYS A 268 36.71 27.03 37.06
N PRO A 269 36.74 27.93 38.06
CA PRO A 269 37.66 29.06 38.04
C PRO A 269 39.11 28.56 38.16
N ASN A 270 40.01 29.09 37.31
CA ASN A 270 41.44 28.83 37.34
C ASN A 270 42.06 29.33 38.65
N THR A 271 42.04 28.50 39.70
CA THR A 271 42.81 28.75 40.92
C THR A 271 44.12 27.96 40.84
N PRO A 272 45.30 28.63 40.91
CA PRO A 272 46.58 27.93 40.83
C PRO A 272 46.80 27.05 42.07
N VAL A 273 47.20 25.81 41.82
CA VAL A 273 47.52 24.79 42.84
C VAL A 273 48.67 25.27 43.72
N ARG A 274 48.45 25.41 45.03
CA ARG A 274 49.54 25.62 45.99
C ARG A 274 50.29 24.31 46.20
N ILE A 275 51.53 24.24 45.75
CA ILE A 275 52.47 23.14 45.98
C ILE A 275 52.77 23.09 47.48
N ASN A 276 52.20 22.11 48.19
CA ASN A 276 52.47 21.89 49.60
C ASN A 276 53.72 21.01 49.75
N LYS A 277 54.88 21.62 50.03
CA LYS A 277 56.13 20.92 50.32
C LYS A 277 56.02 20.24 51.68
N ARG A 278 55.64 18.96 51.73
CA ARG A 278 55.82 18.13 52.92
C ARG A 278 57.17 17.42 52.86
N THR A 279 58.00 17.75 53.84
CA THR A 279 59.33 17.22 54.16
C THR A 279 59.28 15.73 54.45
N LEU A 280 60.13 14.95 53.76
CA LEU A 280 60.44 13.55 54.08
C LEU A 280 61.40 13.53 55.27
N THR A 281 60.94 13.11 56.45
CA THR A 281 61.83 12.77 57.57
C THR A 281 62.34 11.33 57.38
N TYR A 282 63.64 11.24 57.12
CA TYR A 282 64.45 10.01 57.11
C TYR A 282 64.67 9.56 58.55
N ASN A 283 64.27 8.34 58.90
CA ASN A 283 64.48 7.77 60.24
C ASN A 283 65.60 6.73 60.13
N ASP A 284 66.82 7.14 60.47
CA ASP A 284 67.97 6.26 60.69
C ASP A 284 67.78 5.51 62.01
N GLN A 285 67.71 4.18 61.97
CA GLN A 285 67.86 3.33 63.15
C GLN A 285 68.95 2.29 62.86
N PRO A 286 70.07 2.27 63.61
CA PRO A 286 71.12 1.26 63.44
C PRO A 286 70.75 -0.06 64.15
N PRO A 287 71.20 -1.23 63.64
CA PRO A 287 70.92 -2.51 64.27
C PRO A 287 71.88 -2.76 65.43
N LEU A 288 71.34 -2.88 66.64
CA LEU A 288 72.08 -3.37 67.81
C LEU A 288 72.05 -4.91 67.81
N TYR A 289 73.18 -5.49 67.43
CA TYR A 289 73.55 -6.86 67.76
C TYR A 289 73.56 -7.03 69.29
N ASN A 290 72.87 -8.04 69.81
CA ASN A 290 73.27 -8.67 71.06
C ASN A 290 73.07 -10.18 71.00
N HIS A 291 74.09 -10.85 71.49
CA HIS A 291 74.50 -12.22 71.25
C HIS A 291 74.63 -12.92 72.61
N TYR A 292 74.23 -14.20 72.64
CA TYR A 292 74.26 -15.15 73.78
C TYR A 292 73.27 -14.84 74.94
N ASN A 293 72.66 -15.83 75.62
CA ASN A 293 73.20 -17.14 75.94
C ASN A 293 72.12 -18.21 76.16
N SER A 294 72.57 -19.42 75.86
CA SER A 294 72.06 -20.76 76.13
C SER A 294 71.71 -21.07 77.59
N ARG A 295 70.85 -22.09 77.73
CA ARG A 295 70.65 -23.02 78.88
C ARG A 295 69.85 -22.51 80.08
N ASP A 296 68.67 -23.11 80.27
CA ASP A 296 68.30 -24.02 81.36
C ASP A 296 66.79 -24.34 81.23
N PHE A 297 66.45 -25.58 80.85
CA PHE A 297 65.99 -26.72 81.68
C PHE A 297 64.47 -26.71 81.97
N ASP A 298 63.85 -27.81 81.51
CA ASP A 298 62.58 -28.46 81.89
C ASP A 298 61.24 -27.70 81.81
#